data_AF-A0A072P0B8-F1
#
_entry.id   AF-A0A072P0B8-F1
#
_cell.length_a   1.000
_cell.length_b   1.000
_cell.length_c   1.000
_cell.angle_alpha   90.00
_cell.angle_beta   90.00
_cell.angle_gamma   90.00
#
_symmetry.space_group_name_H-M   'P 1'
#
loop_
_entity.id
_entity.type
_entity.pdbx_description
1 polymer ?
#
loop_
_entity_poly.entity_id
_entity_poly.type
_entity_poly.pdbx_seq_one_letter_code
_entity_poly.pdbx_strand_id
1 'polypeptide(L)'
;MTSVLGHLTSLDFDSQYRAWRSCPPSQLFDAVTHISVDRDKQSIARNIQQQASRASVLFIWTDCDREGEHIGGEVRDQAKKGNPRIAVKRARFSNTERA
;
A
#
# COMPACT_ATOMS: atom_id res chain seq x y z
N MET A 1 13.49 10.30 -6.07
CA MET A 1 12.92 9.95 -4.76
C MET A 1 11.49 10.50 -4.72
N THR A 2 10.51 9.71 -4.29
CA THR A 2 9.12 10.14 -4.06
C THR A 2 8.66 9.56 -2.73
N SER A 3 7.51 10.02 -2.20
CA SER A 3 6.99 9.60 -0.90
C SER A 3 5.49 9.28 -0.95
N VAL A 4 5.00 8.65 0.12
CA VAL A 4 3.58 8.40 0.38
C VAL A 4 3.12 9.18 1.61
N LEU A 5 1.81 9.31 1.79
CA LEU A 5 1.19 9.93 2.96
C LEU A 5 0.51 8.86 3.81
N GLY A 6 1.32 8.06 4.52
CA GLY A 6 0.86 6.88 5.26
C GLY A 6 0.45 5.73 4.34
N HIS A 7 -0.52 4.92 4.80
CA HIS A 7 -1.13 3.85 3.99
C HIS A 7 -1.70 4.39 2.68
N LEU A 8 -1.50 3.69 1.57
CA LEU A 8 -2.14 3.91 0.28
C LEU A 8 -3.50 3.23 0.17
N THR A 9 -3.72 2.17 0.94
CA THR A 9 -4.90 1.31 0.81
C THR A 9 -5.72 1.23 2.09
N SER A 10 -7.02 0.99 1.91
CA SER A 10 -7.94 0.63 2.97
C SER A 10 -8.47 -0.79 2.75
N LEU A 11 -8.79 -1.45 3.87
CA LEU A 11 -9.46 -2.74 3.91
C LEU A 11 -10.91 -2.53 4.33
N ASP A 12 -11.84 -3.07 3.57
CA ASP A 12 -13.27 -2.90 3.81
C ASP A 12 -14.04 -4.16 3.41
N PHE A 13 -15.27 -4.32 3.90
CA PHE A 13 -16.16 -5.39 3.46
C PHE A 13 -16.79 -5.06 2.10
N ASP A 14 -17.39 -6.06 1.46
CA ASP A 14 -18.23 -5.81 0.29
C ASP A 14 -19.37 -4.83 0.65
N SER A 15 -19.80 -4.06 -0.34
CA SER A 15 -20.88 -3.08 -0.29
C SER A 15 -22.14 -3.58 0.41
N GLN A 16 -22.47 -4.87 0.27
CA GLN A 16 -23.63 -5.49 0.90
C GLN A 16 -23.55 -5.58 2.43
N TYR A 17 -22.34 -5.47 3.03
CA TYR A 17 -22.12 -5.53 4.47
C TYR A 17 -21.84 -4.17 5.11
N ARG A 18 -21.77 -3.11 4.29
CA ARG A 18 -21.22 -1.81 4.69
C ARG A 18 -22.14 -0.98 5.60
N ALA A 19 -23.46 -1.18 5.49
CA ALA A 19 -24.41 -0.46 6.33
C ALA A 19 -24.62 -1.19 7.66
N TRP A 20 -24.74 -0.44 8.76
CA TRP A 20 -24.92 -0.99 10.12
C TRP A 20 -26.07 -1.99 10.27
N ARG A 21 -27.11 -1.88 9.44
CA ARG A 21 -28.29 -2.77 9.45
C ARG A 21 -28.37 -3.71 8.24
N SER A 22 -27.28 -3.84 7.48
CA SER A 22 -27.25 -4.64 6.26
C SER A 22 -27.15 -6.14 6.50
N CYS A 23 -26.52 -6.56 7.59
CA CYS A 23 -26.36 -7.96 7.97
C CYS A 23 -26.34 -8.13 9.50
N PRO A 24 -26.62 -9.34 10.00
CA PRO A 24 -26.29 -9.70 11.38
C PRO A 24 -24.77 -9.61 11.62
N PRO A 25 -24.29 -9.02 12.74
CA PRO A 25 -22.86 -8.86 13.01
C PRO A 25 -22.05 -10.17 12.98
N SER A 26 -22.68 -11.31 13.27
CA SER A 26 -22.03 -12.62 13.21
C SER A 26 -21.56 -12.99 11.80
N GLN A 27 -22.22 -12.48 10.75
CA GLN A 27 -21.81 -12.76 9.37
C GLN A 27 -20.48 -12.06 9.00
N LEU A 28 -20.09 -11.00 9.72
CA LEU A 28 -18.85 -10.28 9.44
C LEU A 28 -17.59 -11.10 9.73
N PHE A 29 -17.68 -12.14 10.56
CA PHE A 29 -16.55 -13.05 10.82
C PHE A 29 -16.20 -13.92 9.62
N ASP A 30 -17.17 -14.21 8.75
CA ASP A 30 -17.00 -15.02 7.54
C ASP A 30 -17.02 -14.16 6.25
N ALA A 31 -17.30 -12.87 6.37
CA ALA A 31 -17.43 -11.96 5.23
C ALA A 31 -16.06 -11.70 4.57
N VAL A 32 -16.04 -11.71 3.23
CA VAL A 32 -14.85 -11.40 2.45
C VAL A 32 -14.52 -9.91 2.55
N THR A 33 -13.25 -9.61 2.76
CA THR A 33 -12.72 -8.24 2.79
C THR A 33 -11.96 -7.93 1.50
N HIS A 34 -12.02 -6.68 1.07
CA HIS A 34 -11.34 -6.18 -0.11
C HIS A 34 -10.39 -5.05 0.25
N ILE A 35 -9.21 -5.07 -0.37
CA ILE A 35 -8.22 -4.00 -0.25
C ILE A 35 -8.33 -3.11 -1.48
N SER A 36 -8.48 -1.81 -1.28
CA SER A 36 -8.58 -0.83 -2.36
C SER A 36 -7.73 0.41 -2.07
N VAL A 37 -7.27 1.10 -3.12
CA VAL A 37 -6.53 2.36 -2.96
C VAL A 37 -7.52 3.47 -2.58
N ASP A 38 -7.21 4.20 -1.52
CA ASP A 38 -8.07 5.30 -1.06
C ASP A 38 -8.25 6.34 -2.16
N ARG A 39 -9.45 6.93 -2.25
CA ARG A 39 -9.83 7.84 -3.35
C ARG A 39 -8.91 9.05 -3.44
N ASP A 40 -8.51 9.61 -2.31
CA ASP A 40 -7.60 10.75 -2.18
C ASP A 40 -6.14 10.37 -2.50
N LYS A 41 -5.77 9.09 -2.43
CA LYS A 41 -4.41 8.59 -2.68
C LYS A 41 -4.21 7.99 -4.07
N GLN A 42 -5.24 8.03 -4.92
CA GLN A 42 -5.18 7.55 -6.31
C GLN A 42 -4.11 8.27 -7.15
N SER A 43 -3.87 9.56 -6.90
CA SER A 43 -2.80 10.31 -7.57
C SER A 43 -1.41 9.78 -7.20
N ILE A 44 -1.20 9.45 -5.91
CA ILE A 44 0.06 8.88 -5.40
C ILE A 44 0.29 7.49 -5.99
N ALA A 45 -0.73 6.63 -6.00
CA ALA A 45 -0.64 5.30 -6.60
C ALA A 45 -0.29 5.37 -8.10
N ARG A 46 -0.92 6.29 -8.85
CA ARG A 46 -0.58 6.54 -10.26
C ARG A 46 0.84 7.07 -10.43
N ASN A 47 1.29 7.96 -9.55
CA ASN A 47 2.67 8.45 -9.56
C ASN A 47 3.67 7.29 -9.40
N ILE A 48 3.46 6.41 -8.42
CA ILE A 48 4.32 5.24 -8.19
C ILE A 48 4.37 4.35 -9.44
N GLN A 49 3.22 4.04 -10.05
CA GLN A 49 3.15 3.23 -11.27
C GLN A 49 3.92 3.88 -12.43
N GLN A 50 3.75 5.18 -12.64
CA GLN A 50 4.44 5.92 -13.70
C GLN A 50 5.95 5.94 -13.48
N GLN A 51 6.41 6.21 -12.25
CA GLN A 51 7.84 6.19 -11.93
C GLN A 51 8.42 4.78 -12.08
N ALA A 52 7.71 3.74 -11.62
CA ALA A 52 8.14 2.35 -11.72
C ALA A 52 8.31 1.88 -13.17
N SER A 53 7.46 2.34 -14.09
CA SER A 53 7.56 1.99 -15.53
C SER A 53 8.89 2.42 -16.17
N ARG A 54 9.61 3.37 -15.56
CA ARG A 54 10.89 3.92 -16.03
C ARG A 54 12.06 3.54 -15.13
N ALA A 55 11.84 2.69 -14.13
CA ALA A 55 12.83 2.31 -13.14
C ALA A 55 13.09 0.80 -13.17
N SER A 56 14.36 0.41 -13.01
CA SER A 56 14.76 -0.99 -12.92
C SER A 56 14.71 -1.54 -11.49
N VAL A 57 14.86 -0.66 -10.49
CA VAL A 57 14.93 -1.03 -9.07
C VAL A 57 14.09 -0.06 -8.23
N LEU A 58 13.32 -0.61 -7.28
CA LEU A 58 12.61 0.12 -6.23
C LEU A 58 13.32 -0.11 -4.89
N PHE A 59 13.75 0.96 -4.25
CA PHE A 59 14.21 0.92 -2.86
C PHE A 59 13.12 1.43 -1.93
N ILE A 60 12.70 0.60 -0.97
CA ILE A 60 11.74 0.95 0.09
C ILE A 60 12.50 1.53 1.27
N TRP A 61 12.12 2.74 1.66
CA TRP A 61 12.71 3.55 2.73
C TRP A 61 11.69 3.94 3.81
N THR A 62 10.58 3.22 3.92
CA THR A 62 9.64 3.40 5.03
C THR A 62 10.30 3.08 6.37
N ASP A 63 9.69 3.52 7.48
CA ASP A 63 10.22 3.26 8.82
C ASP A 63 10.39 1.75 9.09
N CYS A 64 11.39 1.39 9.89
CA CYS A 64 11.77 -0.01 10.12
C CYS A 64 10.96 -0.66 11.25
N ASP A 65 9.63 -0.53 11.20
CA ASP A 65 8.67 -1.17 12.09
C ASP A 65 7.58 -1.94 11.29
N ARG A 66 6.63 -2.58 11.99
CA ARG A 66 5.59 -3.38 11.34
C ARG A 66 4.72 -2.56 10.39
N GLU A 67 4.46 -1.30 10.73
CA GLU A 67 3.62 -0.41 9.94
C GLU A 67 4.34 0.05 8.67
N GLY A 68 5.59 0.46 8.80
CA GLY A 68 6.44 0.83 7.69
C GLY A 68 6.68 -0.34 6.73
N GLU A 69 6.79 -1.58 7.21
CA GLU A 69 6.84 -2.76 6.33
C GLU A 69 5.51 -2.97 5.58
N HIS A 70 4.36 -2.74 6.23
CA HIS A 70 3.05 -2.84 5.57
C HIS A 70 2.89 -1.80 4.46
N ILE A 71 3.15 -0.52 4.77
CA ILE A 71 3.13 0.58 3.80
C ILE A 71 4.14 0.33 2.67
N GLY A 72 5.33 -0.18 2.99
CA GLY A 72 6.32 -0.59 2.00
C GLY A 72 5.80 -1.66 1.04
N GLY A 73 5.02 -2.62 1.57
CA GLY A 73 4.31 -3.63 0.79
C GLY A 73 3.29 -3.02 -0.18
N GLU A 74 2.50 -2.05 0.26
CA GLU A 74 1.53 -1.37 -0.59
C GLU A 74 2.22 -0.61 -1.75
N VAL A 75 3.33 0.08 -1.46
CA VAL A 75 4.15 0.76 -2.48
C VAL A 75 4.70 -0.23 -3.49
N ARG A 76 5.24 -1.36 -3.03
CA ARG A 76 5.73 -2.45 -3.88
C ARG A 76 4.63 -2.93 -4.83
N ASP A 77 3.43 -3.14 -4.32
CA ASP A 77 2.32 -3.70 -5.11
C ASP A 77 1.85 -2.70 -6.18
N GLN A 78 1.81 -1.40 -5.87
CA GLN A 78 1.56 -0.37 -6.89
C GLN A 78 2.69 -0.26 -7.90
N ALA A 79 3.95 -0.33 -7.48
CA ALA A 79 5.09 -0.29 -8.40
C ALA A 79 5.09 -1.47 -9.37
N LYS A 80 4.77 -2.68 -8.89
CA LYS A 80 4.66 -3.89 -9.73
C LYS A 80 3.53 -3.80 -10.76
N LYS A 81 2.45 -3.05 -10.50
CA LYS A 81 1.43 -2.75 -11.53
C LYS A 81 2.00 -1.92 -12.68
N GLY A 82 2.91 -0.98 -12.38
CA GLY A 82 3.57 -0.15 -13.40
C GLY A 82 4.75 -0.85 -14.10
N ASN A 83 5.47 -1.71 -13.39
CA ASN A 83 6.55 -2.53 -13.92
C ASN A 83 6.63 -3.87 -13.18
N PRO A 84 6.08 -4.96 -13.75
CA PRO A 84 6.08 -6.28 -13.10
C PRO A 84 7.48 -6.87 -12.86
N ARG A 85 8.49 -6.39 -13.58
CA ARG A 85 9.88 -6.88 -13.51
C ARG A 85 10.78 -6.03 -12.60
N ILE A 86 10.25 -4.99 -11.97
CA ILE A 86 11.05 -4.10 -11.11
C ILE A 86 11.67 -4.90 -9.96
N ALA A 87 12.98 -4.76 -9.77
CA ALA A 87 13.67 -5.38 -8.65
C ALA A 87 13.36 -4.60 -7.36
N VAL A 88 12.88 -5.27 -6.33
CA VAL A 88 12.49 -4.61 -5.06
C VAL A 88 13.59 -4.83 -4.03
N LYS A 89 14.00 -3.75 -3.37
CA LYS A 89 15.01 -3.72 -2.31
C LYS A 89 14.46 -2.98 -1.09
N ARG A 90 14.87 -3.41 0.10
CA ARG A 90 14.48 -2.80 1.37
C ARG A 90 15.70 -2.21 2.05
N ALA A 91 15.72 -0.90 2.27
CA ALA A 91 16.73 -0.25 3.09
C ALA A 91 16.38 -0.44 4.57
N ARG A 92 17.38 -0.67 5.43
CA ARG A 92 17.20 -0.79 6.88
C ARG A 92 18.01 0.28 7.58
N PHE A 93 17.37 1.01 8.49
CA PHE A 93 17.96 2.13 9.21
C PHE A 93 17.25 2.31 10.56
N SER A 94 17.96 2.91 11.53
CA SER A 94 17.43 3.23 12.86
C SER A 94 17.55 4.72 13.21
N ASN A 95 18.19 5.51 12.35
CA ASN A 95 18.24 6.95 12.39
C ASN A 95 18.35 7.49 10.94
N THR A 96 18.22 8.79 10.77
CA THR A 96 18.32 9.47 9.47
C THR A 96 19.62 10.26 9.32
N GLU A 97 20.56 10.05 10.23
CA GLU A 97 21.82 10.79 10.26
C GLU A 97 22.83 10.19 9.28
N ARG A 98 23.73 11.04 8.81
CA ARG A 98 24.86 10.62 8.01
C ARG A 98 25.95 10.15 8.97
N ALA A 99 26.42 8.91 8.79
CA ALA A 99 27.59 8.39 9.49
C ALA A 99 28.85 9.21 9.16
#